data_AF-A0A2N6E9M2-F1
#
_entry.id   AF-A0A2N6E9M2-F1
#
_cell.length_a   1.000
_cell.length_b   1.000
_cell.length_c   1.000
_cell.angle_alpha   90.00
_cell.angle_beta   90.00
_cell.angle_gamma   90.00
#
_symmetry.space_group_name_H-M   'P 1'
#
loop_
_entity.id
_entity.type
_entity.pdbx_description
1 polymer ?
#
loop_
_entity_poly.entity_id
_entity_poly.type
_entity_poly.pdbx_seq_one_letter_code
_entity_poly.pdbx_strand_id
1 'polypeptide(L)'
;MTTELQQCNLAVPYYGSLHTSQNGLSRIFFIGTPDDETEPALQLEVWNPAIEPSLARWLAEQGVGVLACSDSAVPDEDEYTTCGIELLCGVDEEPDTLLHQLNKNLATREVAHEIG
;
A
#
# COMPACT_ATOMS: atom_id res chain seq x y z
N MET A 1 -17.16 -22.36 3.99
CA MET A 1 -16.86 -21.07 3.36
C MET A 1 -15.62 -20.57 4.06
N THR A 2 -14.47 -20.93 3.50
CA THR A 2 -13.16 -20.58 4.06
C THR A 2 -12.98 -19.10 3.84
N THR A 3 -12.81 -18.34 4.91
CA THR A 3 -12.50 -16.91 4.84
C THR A 3 -11.10 -16.81 4.27
N GLU A 4 -11.01 -16.66 2.94
CA GLU A 4 -9.78 -16.28 2.28
C GLU A 4 -9.39 -14.94 2.90
N LEU A 5 -8.24 -14.91 3.59
CA LEU A 5 -7.61 -13.66 3.99
C LEU A 5 -7.49 -12.84 2.71
N GLN A 6 -8.31 -11.80 2.54
CA GLN A 6 -8.17 -10.90 1.41
C GLN A 6 -6.73 -10.38 1.50
N GLN A 7 -5.89 -10.80 0.55
CA GLN A 7 -4.53 -10.30 0.40
C GLN A 7 -4.63 -8.77 0.28
N CYS A 8 -4.32 -8.06 1.36
CA CYS A 8 -4.29 -6.61 1.36
C CYS A 8 -3.02 -6.17 0.63
N ASN A 9 -3.15 -5.72 -0.61
CA ASN A 9 -1.99 -5.24 -1.36
C ASN A 9 -1.45 -3.96 -0.69
N LEU A 10 -0.12 -3.82 -0.71
CA LEU A 10 0.59 -2.61 -0.31
C LEU A 10 0.85 -1.75 -1.53
N ALA A 11 0.54 -0.45 -1.46
CA ALA A 11 0.98 0.54 -2.41
C ALA A 11 2.08 1.43 -1.80
N VAL A 12 3.12 1.71 -2.57
CA VAL A 12 4.18 2.66 -2.22
C VAL A 12 4.36 3.65 -3.38
N PRO A 13 4.17 4.97 -3.16
CA PRO A 13 4.42 5.95 -4.20
C PRO A 13 5.90 5.96 -4.58
N TYR A 14 6.19 6.00 -5.88
CA TYR A 14 7.56 6.16 -6.37
C TYR A 14 7.93 7.64 -6.39
N TYR A 15 8.72 8.07 -5.40
CA TYR A 15 9.13 9.46 -5.26
C TYR A 15 10.29 9.87 -6.19
N GLY A 16 11.09 8.91 -6.69
CA GLY A 16 12.20 9.14 -7.61
C GLY A 16 13.30 10.10 -7.09
N SER A 17 14.52 10.02 -7.65
CA SER A 17 15.61 10.97 -7.33
C SER A 17 15.51 12.31 -8.09
N LEU A 18 14.45 12.49 -8.88
CA LEU A 18 14.21 13.69 -9.66
C LEU A 18 13.23 14.59 -8.90
N HIS A 19 13.79 15.46 -8.08
CA HIS A 19 13.13 16.57 -7.36
C HIS A 19 11.74 16.93 -7.91
N THR A 20 10.68 16.32 -7.39
CA THR A 20 9.34 16.84 -7.57
C THR A 20 9.17 17.96 -6.55
N SER A 21 9.11 19.19 -7.05
CA SER A 21 8.97 20.42 -6.27
C SER A 21 7.53 20.62 -5.78
N GLN A 22 6.74 19.55 -5.61
CA GLN A 22 5.33 19.65 -5.26
C GLN A 22 4.98 18.62 -4.20
N ASN A 23 4.57 19.12 -3.03
CA ASN A 23 3.90 18.35 -1.99
C ASN A 23 2.73 17.58 -2.62
N GLY A 24 2.75 16.25 -2.50
CA GLY A 24 1.69 15.39 -3.03
C GLY A 24 2.21 14.00 -3.40
N LEU A 25 1.29 13.04 -3.45
CA LEU A 25 1.60 11.66 -3.83
C LEU A 25 2.04 11.59 -5.30
N SER A 26 3.04 10.74 -5.56
CA SER A 26 3.49 10.45 -6.92
C SER A 26 2.34 9.87 -7.75
N ARG A 27 2.46 9.94 -9.08
CA ARG A 27 1.52 9.26 -9.98
C ARG A 27 1.91 7.81 -10.24
N ILE A 28 3.12 7.44 -9.87
CA ILE A 28 3.67 6.12 -10.08
C ILE A 28 3.66 5.41 -8.74
N PHE A 29 3.13 4.19 -8.69
CA PHE A 29 2.99 3.39 -7.49
C PHE A 29 3.57 2.00 -7.72
N PHE A 30 4.33 1.53 -6.74
CA PHE A 30 4.66 0.13 -6.59
C PHE A 30 3.55 -0.54 -5.80
N ILE A 31 2.85 -1.48 -6.43
CA ILE A 31 1.79 -2.27 -5.80
C ILE A 31 2.32 -3.68 -5.63
N GLY A 32 2.39 -4.15 -4.39
CA GLY A 32 2.83 -5.50 -4.07
C GLY A 32 1.78 -6.27 -3.31
N THR A 33 1.64 -7.54 -3.66
CA THR A 33 0.84 -8.49 -2.90
C THR A 33 1.71 -9.18 -1.87
N PRO A 34 1.36 -9.15 -0.58
CA PRO A 34 2.04 -9.96 0.43
C PRO A 34 1.80 -11.45 0.13
N ASP A 35 2.88 -12.18 -0.14
CA ASP A 35 2.90 -13.64 -0.33
C ASP A 35 3.90 -14.27 0.65
N ASP A 36 3.48 -15.31 1.36
CA ASP A 36 4.28 -15.95 2.43
C ASP A 36 5.29 -16.98 1.87
N GLU A 37 5.09 -17.45 0.63
CA GLU A 37 5.85 -18.55 0.04
C GLU A 37 6.86 -18.08 -1.04
N THR A 38 6.68 -16.89 -1.62
CA THR A 38 7.54 -16.37 -2.69
C THR A 38 8.01 -14.92 -2.44
N GLU A 39 9.08 -14.50 -3.14
CA GLU A 39 9.49 -13.09 -3.11
C GLU A 39 8.32 -12.22 -3.59
N PRO A 40 7.96 -11.17 -2.83
CA PRO A 40 6.77 -10.39 -3.12
C PRO A 40 6.88 -9.74 -4.50
N ALA A 41 5.93 -10.03 -5.37
CA ALA A 41 5.92 -9.49 -6.72
C ALA A 41 5.46 -8.02 -6.69
N LEU A 42 6.39 -7.11 -6.94
CA LEU A 42 6.09 -5.69 -7.13
C LEU A 42 5.66 -5.40 -8.56
N GLN A 43 4.47 -4.81 -8.70
CA GLN A 43 3.96 -4.30 -9.97
C GLN A 43 4.04 -2.78 -9.98
N LEU A 44 4.43 -2.22 -11.12
CA LEU A 44 4.47 -0.76 -11.31
C LEU A 44 3.18 -0.32 -11.98
N GLU A 45 2.40 0.50 -11.27
CA GLU A 45 1.14 1.03 -11.76
C GLU A 45 1.17 2.56 -11.80
N VAL A 46 0.40 3.15 -12.72
CA VAL A 46 0.36 4.60 -12.91
C VAL A 46 -1.06 5.11 -12.75
N TRP A 47 -1.26 5.96 -11.74
CA TRP A 47 -2.51 6.64 -11.52
C TRP A 47 -2.71 7.78 -12.53
N ASN A 48 -3.85 7.76 -13.22
CA ASN A 48 -4.26 8.82 -14.13
C ASN A 48 -5.51 9.54 -13.59
N PRO A 49 -5.38 10.75 -13.02
CA PRO A 49 -6.50 11.51 -12.48
C PRO A 49 -7.54 11.95 -13.53
N ALA A 50 -7.21 11.87 -14.82
CA ALA A 50 -8.17 12.13 -15.89
C ALA A 50 -9.16 10.97 -16.11
N ILE A 51 -8.83 9.77 -15.61
CA ILE A 51 -9.66 8.56 -15.72
C ILE A 51 -10.41 8.33 -14.41
N GLU A 52 -9.67 8.25 -13.29
CA GLU A 52 -10.24 8.16 -11.95
C GLU A 52 -9.62 9.26 -11.08
N PRO A 53 -10.39 10.34 -10.77
CA PRO A 53 -9.86 11.50 -10.06
C PRO A 53 -9.61 11.25 -8.57
N SER A 54 -10.22 10.23 -7.96
CA SER A 54 -9.93 9.87 -6.56
C SER A 54 -8.80 8.84 -6.52
N LEU A 55 -7.68 9.23 -5.91
CA LEU A 55 -6.55 8.32 -5.72
C LEU A 55 -6.91 7.17 -4.77
N ALA A 56 -7.63 7.45 -3.68
CA ALA A 56 -8.08 6.43 -2.75
C ALA A 56 -8.97 5.38 -3.44
N ARG A 57 -9.91 5.83 -4.27
CA ARG A 57 -10.77 4.94 -5.04
C ARG A 57 -10.00 4.13 -6.09
N TRP A 58 -9.06 4.76 -6.80
CA TRP A 58 -8.19 4.06 -7.75
C TRP A 58 -7.37 2.97 -7.07
N LEU A 59 -6.75 3.27 -5.91
CA LEU A 59 -5.99 2.29 -5.12
C LEU A 59 -6.88 1.12 -4.65
N ALA A 60 -8.09 1.41 -4.18
CA ALA A 60 -9.03 0.37 -3.76
C ALA A 60 -9.44 -0.54 -4.94
N GLU A 61 -9.59 0.01 -6.15
CA GLU A 61 -9.83 -0.77 -7.37
C GLU A 61 -8.63 -1.65 -7.76
N GLN A 62 -7.40 -1.28 -7.36
CA GLN A 62 -6.21 -2.13 -7.47
C GLN A 62 -6.09 -3.17 -6.33
N GLY A 63 -7.07 -3.25 -5.42
CA GLY A 63 -7.05 -4.17 -4.28
C GLY A 63 -6.08 -3.76 -3.17
N VAL A 64 -5.67 -2.50 -3.14
CA VAL A 64 -4.77 -1.96 -2.11
C VAL A 64 -5.53 -1.83 -0.80
N GLY A 65 -4.97 -2.41 0.26
CA GLY A 65 -5.46 -2.25 1.63
C GLY A 65 -4.54 -1.37 2.50
N VAL A 66 -3.30 -1.14 2.05
CA VAL A 66 -2.32 -0.33 2.79
C VAL A 66 -1.58 0.58 1.81
N LEU A 67 -1.49 1.87 2.13
CA LEU A 67 -0.67 2.84 1.41
C LEU A 67 0.45 3.33 2.34
N ALA A 68 1.70 3.02 1.99
CA ALA A 68 2.87 3.51 2.72
C ALA A 68 3.47 4.72 2.03
N CYS A 69 3.68 5.81 2.75
CA CYS A 69 4.15 7.09 2.24
C CYS A 69 5.28 7.64 3.11
N SER A 70 6.23 8.33 2.48
CA SER A 70 7.31 9.02 3.19
C SER A 70 6.87 10.37 3.76
N ASP A 71 5.80 10.96 3.20
CA ASP A 71 5.18 12.16 3.73
C ASP A 71 4.67 11.95 5.15
N SER A 72 4.79 12.96 6.01
CA SER A 72 4.32 12.91 7.40
C SER A 72 2.79 12.99 7.54
N ALA A 73 2.10 13.36 6.46
CA ALA A 73 0.64 13.41 6.37
C ALA A 73 0.22 13.32 4.91
N VAL A 74 -0.89 12.64 4.65
CA VAL A 74 -1.51 12.55 3.32
C VAL A 74 -2.74 13.48 3.33
N PRO A 75 -2.96 14.31 2.30
CA PRO A 75 -4.21 15.07 2.21
C PRO A 75 -5.41 14.11 2.11
N ASP A 76 -6.54 14.49 2.71
CA ASP A 76 -7.80 13.75 2.62
C ASP A 76 -7.75 12.32 3.21
N GLU A 77 -7.08 12.12 4.35
CA GLU A 77 -6.94 10.83 5.05
C GLU A 77 -8.28 10.08 5.28
N ASP A 78 -9.36 10.82 5.51
CA ASP A 78 -10.71 10.29 5.65
C ASP A 78 -11.20 9.54 4.39
N GLU A 79 -10.77 9.96 3.20
CA GLU A 79 -11.14 9.34 1.92
C GLU A 79 -10.52 7.93 1.80
N TYR A 80 -9.25 7.81 2.18
CA TYR A 80 -8.53 6.53 2.20
C TYR A 80 -9.17 5.55 3.19
N THR A 81 -9.44 6.03 4.40
CA THR A 81 -10.10 5.22 5.43
C THR A 81 -11.49 4.75 4.99
N THR A 82 -12.25 5.62 4.30
CA THR A 82 -13.57 5.28 3.74
C THR A 82 -13.48 4.23 2.63
N CYS A 83 -12.39 4.21 1.88
CA CYS A 83 -12.10 3.18 0.87
C CYS A 83 -11.53 1.87 1.46
N GLY A 84 -11.36 1.79 2.78
CA GLY A 84 -10.78 0.63 3.45
C GLY A 84 -9.26 0.54 3.35
N ILE A 85 -8.59 1.67 3.09
CA ILE A 85 -7.13 1.76 2.95
C ILE A 85 -6.53 2.32 4.24
N GLU A 86 -5.58 1.58 4.81
CA GLU A 86 -4.77 2.02 5.94
C GLU A 86 -3.58 2.88 5.46
N LEU A 87 -3.32 4.00 6.13
CA LEU A 87 -2.21 4.89 5.82
C LEU A 87 -1.02 4.64 6.76
N LEU A 88 0.14 4.32 6.18
CA LEU A 88 1.42 4.23 6.89
C LEU A 88 2.32 5.40 6.48
N CYS A 89 2.22 6.51 7.20
CA CYS A 89 2.93 7.75 6.90
C CYS A 89 4.30 7.83 7.60
N GLY A 90 5.23 8.61 7.03
CA GLY A 90 6.56 8.85 7.58
C GLY A 90 7.56 7.70 7.41
N VAL A 91 7.35 6.83 6.41
CA VAL A 91 8.20 5.67 6.16
C VAL A 91 9.23 5.97 5.07
N ASP A 92 10.52 5.78 5.36
CA ASP A 92 11.64 6.07 4.45
C ASP A 92 12.30 4.81 3.87
N GLU A 93 11.59 3.68 3.95
CA GLU A 93 12.11 2.37 3.57
C GLU A 93 11.77 2.01 2.12
N GLU A 94 12.61 1.18 1.50
CA GLU A 94 12.37 0.71 0.13
C GLU A 94 11.11 -0.18 0.07
N PRO A 95 10.36 -0.16 -1.05
CA PRO A 95 9.11 -0.92 -1.20
C PRO A 95 9.23 -2.40 -0.86
N ASP A 96 10.31 -3.06 -1.30
CA ASP A 96 10.60 -4.46 -0.97
C ASP A 96 10.78 -4.71 0.53
N THR A 97 11.43 -3.77 1.22
CA THR A 97 11.63 -3.84 2.69
C THR A 97 10.30 -3.70 3.41
N LEU A 98 9.43 -2.80 2.93
CA LEU A 98 8.10 -2.58 3.49
C LEU A 98 7.18 -3.78 3.29
N LEU A 99 7.19 -4.37 2.10
CA LEU A 99 6.48 -5.61 1.81
C LEU A 99 6.93 -6.76 2.70
N HIS A 100 8.25 -6.92 2.88
CA HIS A 100 8.78 -7.97 3.74
C HIS A 100 8.39 -7.78 5.21
N GLN A 101 8.29 -6.53 5.68
CA GLN A 101 7.77 -6.23 7.01
C GLN A 101 6.27 -6.50 7.14
N LEU A 102 5.48 -6.13 6.13
CA LEU A 102 4.04 -6.40 6.11
C LEU A 102 3.79 -7.92 6.16
N ASN A 103 4.53 -8.71 5.37
CA ASN A 103 4.51 -10.17 5.43
C ASN A 103 4.79 -10.70 6.84
N LYS A 104 5.87 -10.25 7.49
CA LYS A 104 6.20 -10.68 8.87
C LYS A 104 5.10 -10.34 9.87
N ASN A 105 4.46 -9.19 9.73
CA ASN A 105 3.38 -8.77 10.62
C ASN A 105 2.09 -9.56 10.38
N LEU A 106 1.80 -9.93 9.12
CA LEU A 106 0.68 -10.81 8.77
C LEU A 106 0.90 -12.23 9.30
N ALA A 107 2.06 -12.83 9.06
CA ALA A 107 2.42 -14.15 9.57
C ALA A 107 2.36 -14.22 11.11
N THR A 108 2.71 -13.13 11.80
CA THR A 108 2.64 -13.04 13.27
C THR A 108 1.19 -12.96 13.79
N ARG A 109 0.25 -12.41 12.99
CA ARG A 109 -1.17 -12.33 13.36
C ARG A 109 -1.89 -13.66 13.21
N GLU A 110 -1.48 -14.51 12.26
CA GLU A 110 -2.04 -15.84 12.08
C GLU A 110 -1.67 -16.79 13.25
N VAL A 111 -0.40 -16.79 13.70
CA VAL A 111 0.00 -17.58 14.87
C VAL A 111 -0.64 -17.13 16.17
N ALA A 112 -1.12 -15.89 16.28
CA ALA A 112 -1.87 -15.44 17.45
C ALA A 112 -3.33 -15.94 17.46
N HIS A 113 -3.88 -16.36 16.31
CA HIS A 113 -5.25 -16.86 16.20
C HIS A 113 -5.37 -18.38 16.43
N GLU A 114 -4.27 -19.13 16.35
CA GLU A 114 -4.24 -20.58 16.61
C GLU A 114 -3.98 -20.96 18.08
N ILE A 115 -3.67 -19.99 18.95
CA ILE A 115 -3.43 -20.20 20.39
C ILE A 115 -4.57 -19.54 21.21
N GLY A 116 -5.82 -19.82 20.85
CA GLY A 116 -7.03 -19.31 21.51
C GLY A 116 -8.08 -20.38 21.76
#